data_AF-A0A8J4SFN8-F1
#
_entry.id   AF-A0A8J4SFN8-F1
#
_cell.length_a   1.000
_cell.length_b   1.000
_cell.length_c   1.000
_cell.angle_alpha   90.00
_cell.angle_beta   90.00
_cell.angle_gamma   90.00
#
_symmetry.space_group_name_H-M   'P 1'
#
loop_
_entity.id
_entity.type
_entity.pdbx_description
1 polymer ?
#
loop_
_entity_poly.entity_id
_entity_poly.type
_entity_poly.pdbx_seq_one_letter_code
_entity_poly.pdbx_strand_id
1 'polypeptide(L)'
;MAASSQIVEDNLLRQLREQKRGVVFMGDDTWDALYAKEFTRKFAFDSFNVKDLHSVDRGVTTHLFPELRKPDWDLLIAHFLGVDHVGHTHGPSSVFMAEKLDEMNGILANLLQELKDMPEGDDVLLAVLGDHGMSADGNHGGASDEETGAALFLYSKASLVATGEPIEDHDEDAEELRKYATKILNA
;
A
#
# COMPACT_ATOMS: atom_id res chain seq x y z
N MET A 1 4.17 -0.45 26.71
CA MET A 1 3.47 -0.07 25.47
C MET A 1 2.27 0.76 25.86
N ALA A 2 2.28 2.07 25.59
CA ALA A 2 1.06 2.86 25.73
C ALA A 2 0.10 2.36 24.65
N ALA A 3 -1.06 1.84 25.02
CA ALA A 3 -2.11 1.54 24.06
C ALA A 3 -2.52 2.88 23.45
N SER A 4 -2.23 3.08 22.17
CA SER A 4 -2.72 4.26 21.47
C SER A 4 -4.24 4.21 21.46
N SER A 5 -4.89 5.31 21.82
CA SER A 5 -6.34 5.41 21.74
C SER A 5 -6.79 5.34 20.29
N GLN A 6 -7.99 4.77 20.07
CA GLN A 6 -8.63 4.77 18.77
C GLN A 6 -8.62 6.18 18.14
N ILE A 7 -8.25 6.28 16.87
CA ILE A 7 -8.32 7.54 16.11
C ILE A 7 -9.80 7.89 15.90
N VAL A 8 -10.14 9.15 16.19
CA VAL A 8 -11.52 9.66 16.12
C VAL A 8 -11.68 10.78 15.09
N GLU A 9 -10.56 11.31 14.62
CA GLU A 9 -10.45 12.30 13.57
C GLU A 9 -10.93 11.73 12.23
N ASP A 10 -11.28 12.64 11.32
CA ASP A 10 -11.64 12.26 9.97
C ASP A 10 -10.44 11.70 9.21
N ASN A 11 -10.68 10.66 8.41
CA ASN A 11 -9.66 9.96 7.63
C ASN A 11 -10.31 9.15 6.51
N LEU A 12 -9.50 8.69 5.55
CA LEU A 12 -9.96 7.94 4.39
C LEU A 12 -10.77 6.69 4.75
N LEU A 13 -10.32 5.90 5.73
CA LEU A 13 -11.00 4.66 6.12
C LEU A 13 -12.40 4.94 6.66
N ARG A 14 -12.51 5.98 7.49
CA ARG A 14 -13.79 6.45 8.00
C ARG A 14 -14.72 6.94 6.89
N GLN A 15 -14.21 7.76 5.96
CA GLN A 15 -15.00 8.24 4.82
C GLN A 15 -15.52 7.08 3.95
N LEU A 16 -14.71 6.06 3.69
CA LEU A 16 -15.13 4.86 2.96
C LEU A 16 -16.21 4.09 3.74
N ARG A 17 -16.00 3.87 5.04
CA ARG A 17 -16.96 3.16 5.89
C ARG A 17 -18.30 3.90 6.01
N GLU A 18 -18.29 5.22 6.11
CA GLU A 18 -19.51 6.05 6.13
C GLU A 18 -20.29 5.94 4.81
N GLN A 19 -19.61 5.73 3.69
CA GLN A 19 -20.19 5.41 2.38
C GLN A 19 -20.61 3.95 2.21
N LYS A 20 -20.48 3.12 3.26
CA LYS A 20 -20.74 1.67 3.24
C LYS A 20 -19.85 0.90 2.27
N ARG A 21 -18.65 1.42 2.00
CA ARG A 21 -17.63 0.76 1.19
C ARG A 21 -16.85 -0.27 2.03
N GLY A 22 -16.49 -1.38 1.40
CA GLY A 22 -15.75 -2.46 2.03
C GLY A 22 -14.29 -2.12 2.25
N VAL A 23 -13.81 -2.12 3.50
CA VAL A 23 -12.39 -1.93 3.81
C VAL A 23 -11.83 -3.20 4.42
N VAL A 24 -10.85 -3.81 3.77
CA VAL A 24 -10.18 -5.04 4.22
C VAL A 24 -8.74 -4.73 4.57
N PHE A 25 -8.31 -5.10 5.77
CA PHE A 25 -6.94 -4.88 6.25
C PHE A 25 -6.25 -6.19 6.63
N MET A 26 -4.95 -6.27 6.37
CA MET A 26 -4.09 -7.31 6.91
C MET A 26 -2.68 -6.77 7.16
N GLY A 27 -2.12 -7.05 8.35
CA GLY A 27 -0.79 -6.59 8.73
C GLY A 27 -0.66 -6.24 10.22
N ASP A 28 0.06 -5.17 10.51
CA ASP A 28 0.37 -4.66 11.85
C ASP A 28 -0.86 -4.48 12.76
N ASP A 29 -0.84 -5.07 13.96
CA ASP A 29 -1.90 -4.97 14.98
C ASP A 29 -2.08 -3.57 15.59
N THR A 30 -1.12 -2.67 15.40
CA THR A 30 -1.27 -1.25 15.72
C THR A 30 -2.42 -0.62 14.94
N TRP A 31 -2.61 -1.00 13.67
CA TRP A 31 -3.76 -0.53 12.87
C TRP A 31 -5.08 -1.03 13.43
N ASP A 32 -5.11 -2.24 14.00
CA ASP A 32 -6.30 -2.74 14.67
C ASP A 32 -6.63 -1.86 15.88
N ALA A 33 -5.66 -1.58 16.74
CA ALA A 33 -5.86 -0.71 17.90
C ALA A 33 -6.38 0.70 17.51
N LEU A 34 -5.84 1.27 16.42
CA LEU A 34 -6.16 2.62 15.98
C LEU A 34 -7.48 2.72 15.20
N TYR A 35 -7.77 1.76 14.32
CA TYR A 35 -8.82 1.85 13.30
C TYR A 35 -9.81 0.67 13.31
N ALA A 36 -9.87 -0.14 14.39
CA ALA A 36 -10.72 -1.33 14.50
C ALA A 36 -12.17 -1.19 13.99
N LYS A 37 -12.76 0.01 14.11
CA LYS A 37 -14.15 0.29 13.72
C LYS A 37 -14.34 0.62 12.24
N GLU A 38 -13.25 0.82 11.50
CA GLU A 38 -13.28 1.23 10.11
C GLU A 38 -13.11 0.07 9.14
N PHE A 39 -12.71 -1.11 9.61
CA PHE A 39 -12.54 -2.32 8.78
C PHE A 39 -13.81 -3.17 8.73
N THR A 40 -14.19 -3.57 7.51
CA THR A 40 -15.18 -4.62 7.25
C THR A 40 -14.62 -6.00 7.62
N ARG A 41 -13.35 -6.25 7.29
CA ARG A 41 -12.60 -7.44 7.69
C ARG A 41 -11.15 -7.06 8.00
N LYS A 42 -10.54 -7.75 8.97
CA LYS A 42 -9.17 -7.49 9.39
C LYS A 42 -8.42 -8.76 9.78
N PHE A 43 -7.13 -8.81 9.49
CA PHE A 43 -6.20 -9.88 9.86
C PHE A 43 -4.94 -9.24 10.46
N ALA A 44 -4.92 -9.09 11.78
CA ALA A 44 -3.85 -8.40 12.51
C ALA A 44 -2.83 -9.39 13.08
N PHE A 45 -1.56 -8.99 13.09
CA PHE A 45 -0.42 -9.79 13.57
C PHE A 45 0.48 -8.95 14.50
N ASP A 46 1.07 -9.60 15.51
CA ASP A 46 2.00 -8.96 16.46
C ASP A 46 3.22 -8.39 15.71
N SER A 47 3.40 -7.08 15.77
CA SER A 47 4.32 -6.33 14.92
C SER A 47 5.61 -5.88 15.60
N PHE A 48 5.66 -5.80 16.93
CA PHE A 48 6.76 -5.10 17.61
C PHE A 48 8.05 -5.92 17.76
N ASN A 49 8.01 -7.21 17.44
CA ASN A 49 9.21 -8.03 17.44
C ASN A 49 9.99 -7.87 16.13
N VAL A 50 10.88 -6.88 16.07
CA VAL A 50 11.73 -6.62 14.89
C VAL A 50 12.62 -7.79 14.47
N LYS A 51 12.83 -8.79 15.35
CA LYS A 51 13.57 -10.02 15.01
C LYS A 51 12.72 -11.06 14.28
N ASP A 52 11.40 -10.88 14.25
CA ASP A 52 10.51 -11.67 13.43
C ASP A 52 10.46 -11.09 12.02
N LEU A 53 11.16 -11.76 11.10
CA LEU A 53 11.28 -11.30 9.71
C LEU A 53 10.16 -11.83 8.81
N HIS A 54 9.25 -12.69 9.30
CA HIS A 54 8.41 -13.49 8.40
C HIS A 54 6.95 -13.67 8.82
N SER A 55 6.61 -13.71 10.12
CA SER A 55 5.26 -14.13 10.50
C SER A 55 4.19 -13.17 10.01
N VAL A 56 4.45 -11.86 10.07
CA VAL A 56 3.54 -10.82 9.56
C VAL A 56 3.38 -10.95 8.05
N ASP A 57 4.48 -10.98 7.29
CA ASP A 57 4.45 -11.08 5.83
C ASP A 57 3.74 -12.36 5.34
N ARG A 58 3.97 -13.50 6.00
CA ARG A 58 3.28 -14.76 5.69
C ARG A 58 1.80 -14.69 6.03
N GLY A 59 1.46 -14.07 7.15
CA GLY A 59 0.08 -13.83 7.57
C GLY A 59 -0.67 -12.99 6.54
N VAL A 60 -0.10 -11.84 6.18
CA VAL A 60 -0.59 -10.96 5.10
C VAL A 60 -0.79 -11.74 3.82
N THR A 61 0.25 -12.44 3.34
CA THR A 61 0.21 -13.20 2.07
C THR A 61 -0.86 -14.29 2.07
N THR A 62 -1.08 -14.96 3.21
CA THR A 62 -2.09 -16.02 3.36
C THR A 62 -3.50 -15.49 3.12
N HIS A 63 -3.78 -14.24 3.50
CA HIS A 63 -5.11 -13.63 3.37
C HIS A 63 -5.28 -12.76 2.13
N LEU A 64 -4.19 -12.20 1.59
CA LEU A 64 -4.19 -11.26 0.48
C LEU A 64 -4.92 -11.82 -0.76
N PHE A 65 -4.44 -12.93 -1.32
CA PHE A 65 -5.00 -13.47 -2.56
C PHE A 65 -6.44 -14.00 -2.40
N PRO A 66 -6.82 -14.68 -1.29
CA PRO A 66 -8.21 -15.02 -1.04
C PRO A 66 -9.14 -13.80 -0.95
N GLU A 67 -8.72 -12.72 -0.28
CA GLU A 67 -9.53 -11.50 -0.14
C GLU A 67 -9.61 -10.71 -1.45
N LEU A 68 -8.52 -10.65 -2.22
CA LEU A 68 -8.48 -9.98 -3.52
C LEU A 68 -9.54 -10.52 -4.50
N ARG A 69 -9.86 -11.82 -4.41
CA ARG A 69 -10.86 -12.49 -5.26
C ARG A 69 -12.30 -12.36 -4.77
N LYS A 70 -12.54 -11.67 -3.65
CA LYS A 70 -13.89 -11.39 -3.16
C LYS A 70 -14.44 -10.12 -3.79
N PRO A 71 -15.76 -10.02 -4.01
CA PRO A 71 -16.37 -8.87 -4.69
C PRO A 71 -16.77 -7.72 -3.74
N ASP A 72 -16.46 -7.81 -2.45
CA ASP A 72 -17.02 -6.94 -1.41
C ASP A 72 -15.98 -6.05 -0.71
N TRP A 73 -14.84 -5.82 -1.36
CA TRP A 73 -13.85 -4.82 -0.96
C TRP A 73 -13.85 -3.66 -1.96
N ASP A 74 -13.75 -2.43 -1.45
CA ASP A 74 -13.48 -1.21 -2.19
C ASP A 74 -12.05 -0.71 -1.92
N LEU A 75 -11.49 -1.06 -0.75
CA LEU A 75 -10.11 -0.83 -0.38
C LEU A 75 -9.55 -2.07 0.33
N LEU A 76 -8.47 -2.62 -0.22
CA LEU A 76 -7.72 -3.72 0.39
C LEU A 76 -6.31 -3.21 0.74
N ILE A 77 -5.94 -3.34 2.01
CA ILE A 77 -4.64 -2.88 2.54
C ILE A 77 -3.87 -4.10 3.02
N ALA A 78 -2.71 -4.34 2.41
CA ALA A 78 -1.74 -5.35 2.81
C ALA A 78 -0.47 -4.66 3.33
N HIS A 79 -0.30 -4.64 4.65
CA HIS A 79 0.79 -3.94 5.32
C HIS A 79 1.87 -4.93 5.75
N PHE A 80 2.96 -4.98 4.98
CA PHE A 80 4.13 -5.82 5.22
C PHE A 80 5.13 -5.12 6.14
N LEU A 81 5.89 -5.89 6.93
CA LEU A 81 6.89 -5.36 7.86
C LEU A 81 8.28 -5.95 7.66
N GLY A 82 8.41 -7.05 6.90
CA GLY A 82 9.68 -7.77 6.81
C GLY A 82 10.85 -6.94 6.30
N VAL A 83 10.62 -5.99 5.39
CA VAL A 83 11.69 -5.10 4.89
C VAL A 83 12.23 -4.21 6.01
N ASP A 84 11.35 -3.55 6.77
CA ASP A 84 11.75 -2.71 7.91
C ASP A 84 12.47 -3.55 9.00
N HIS A 85 11.89 -4.70 9.35
CA HIS A 85 12.44 -5.59 10.37
C HIS A 85 13.83 -6.13 10.02
N VAL A 86 14.07 -6.46 8.74
CA VAL A 86 15.40 -6.85 8.26
C VAL A 86 16.37 -5.67 8.36
N GLY A 87 15.91 -4.46 8.03
CA GLY A 87 16.64 -3.22 8.22
C GLY A 87 17.20 -3.06 9.62
N HIS A 88 16.33 -3.05 10.62
CA HIS A 88 16.70 -2.92 12.04
C HIS A 88 17.58 -4.07 12.53
N THR A 89 17.30 -5.31 12.09
CA THR A 89 17.96 -6.51 12.65
C THR A 89 19.30 -6.82 12.00
N HIS A 90 19.42 -6.64 10.69
CA HIS A 90 20.57 -7.06 9.89
C HIS A 90 21.20 -5.95 9.07
N GLY A 91 20.54 -4.80 8.92
CA GLY A 91 20.98 -3.69 8.10
C GLY A 91 20.50 -3.80 6.64
N PRO A 92 20.33 -2.66 5.95
CA PRO A 92 19.79 -2.61 4.59
C PRO A 92 20.71 -3.24 3.54
N SER A 93 22.02 -3.30 3.79
CA SER A 93 23.00 -3.90 2.86
C SER A 93 23.25 -5.39 3.11
N SER A 94 22.43 -6.04 3.94
CA SER A 94 22.61 -7.45 4.30
C SER A 94 22.07 -8.41 3.24
N VAL A 95 22.56 -9.66 3.26
CA VAL A 95 22.02 -10.74 2.41
C VAL A 95 20.55 -11.02 2.72
N PHE A 96 20.13 -10.84 3.98
CA PHE A 96 18.74 -10.99 4.40
C PHE A 96 17.84 -9.93 3.77
N MET A 97 18.35 -8.71 3.53
CA MET A 97 17.59 -7.68 2.82
C MET A 97 17.37 -8.09 1.37
N ALA A 98 18.39 -8.61 0.71
CA ALA A 98 18.23 -9.13 -0.66
C ALA A 98 17.18 -10.26 -0.72
N GLU A 99 17.26 -11.24 0.18
CA GLU A 99 16.27 -12.34 0.25
C GLU A 99 14.85 -11.83 0.51
N LYS A 100 14.71 -10.83 1.39
CA LYS A 100 13.41 -10.21 1.70
C LYS A 100 12.84 -9.42 0.53
N LEU A 101 13.68 -8.68 -0.19
CA LEU A 101 13.27 -7.96 -1.39
C LEU A 101 12.87 -8.94 -2.52
N ASP A 102 13.54 -10.08 -2.63
CA ASP A 102 13.14 -11.15 -3.56
C ASP A 102 11.76 -11.74 -3.19
N GLU A 103 11.48 -11.91 -1.89
CA GLU A 103 10.14 -12.31 -1.40
C GLU A 103 9.08 -11.27 -1.79
N MET A 104 9.32 -9.98 -1.55
CA MET A 104 8.40 -8.89 -1.91
C MET A 104 8.18 -8.80 -3.43
N ASN A 105 9.24 -8.97 -4.23
CA ASN A 105 9.15 -9.04 -5.68
C ASN A 105 8.28 -10.20 -6.16
N GLY A 106 8.39 -11.37 -5.53
CA GLY A 106 7.53 -12.52 -5.82
C GLY A 106 6.06 -12.25 -5.53
N ILE A 107 5.76 -11.60 -4.41
CA ILE A 107 4.39 -11.19 -4.05
C ILE A 107 3.85 -10.17 -5.06
N LEU A 108 4.63 -9.16 -5.43
CA LEU A 108 4.24 -8.16 -6.42
C LEU A 108 3.99 -8.79 -7.80
N ALA A 109 4.85 -9.70 -8.24
CA ALA A 109 4.65 -10.42 -9.50
C ALA A 109 3.32 -11.19 -9.51
N ASN A 110 2.99 -11.87 -8.40
CA ASN A 110 1.73 -12.57 -8.25
C ASN A 110 0.53 -11.62 -8.22
N LEU A 111 0.62 -10.48 -7.52
CA LEU A 111 -0.43 -9.45 -7.53
C LEU A 111 -0.70 -8.93 -8.94
N LEU A 112 0.36 -8.59 -9.68
CA LEU A 112 0.23 -8.14 -11.06
C LEU A 112 -0.41 -9.20 -11.96
N GLN A 113 -0.08 -10.48 -11.75
CA GLN A 113 -0.69 -11.57 -12.51
C GLN A 113 -2.18 -11.74 -12.17
N GLU A 114 -2.54 -11.74 -10.88
CA GLU A 114 -3.94 -11.83 -10.44
C GLU A 114 -4.77 -10.67 -10.99
N LEU A 115 -4.24 -9.45 -10.99
CA LEU A 115 -4.95 -8.28 -11.55
C LEU A 115 -5.15 -8.39 -13.06
N LYS A 116 -4.15 -8.90 -13.79
CA LYS A 116 -4.27 -9.16 -15.24
C LYS A 116 -5.37 -10.17 -15.55
N ASP A 117 -5.45 -11.22 -14.74
CA ASP A 117 -6.41 -12.31 -14.93
C ASP A 117 -7.79 -12.00 -14.35
N MET A 118 -7.89 -10.99 -13.47
CA MET A 118 -9.14 -10.52 -12.88
C MET A 118 -10.05 -9.89 -13.95
N PRO A 119 -11.29 -10.38 -14.14
CA PRO A 119 -12.23 -9.83 -15.11
C PRO A 119 -12.51 -8.33 -14.91
N GLU A 120 -12.63 -7.91 -13.64
CA GLU A 120 -12.86 -6.52 -13.23
C GLU A 120 -11.54 -5.77 -12.91
N GLY A 121 -10.39 -6.31 -13.31
CA GLY A 121 -9.08 -5.71 -13.01
C GLY A 121 -8.86 -4.33 -13.65
N ASP A 122 -9.70 -3.91 -14.59
CA ASP A 122 -9.67 -2.56 -15.17
C ASP A 122 -10.19 -1.50 -14.17
N ASP A 123 -11.03 -1.90 -13.22
CA ASP A 123 -11.57 -1.04 -12.16
C ASP A 123 -10.68 -1.02 -10.90
N VAL A 124 -9.51 -1.67 -10.96
CA VAL A 124 -8.58 -1.77 -9.83
C VAL A 124 -7.32 -0.94 -10.07
N LEU A 125 -6.94 -0.17 -9.05
CA LEU A 125 -5.63 0.47 -8.92
C LEU A 125 -4.82 -0.28 -7.87
N LEU A 126 -3.68 -0.83 -8.28
CA LEU A 126 -2.64 -1.28 -7.36
C LEU A 126 -1.70 -0.12 -7.06
N ALA A 127 -1.59 0.22 -5.78
CA ALA A 127 -0.57 1.12 -5.27
C ALA A 127 0.36 0.35 -4.32
N VAL A 128 1.66 0.39 -4.60
CA VAL A 128 2.71 -0.16 -3.75
C VAL A 128 3.60 1.01 -3.36
N LEU A 129 3.72 1.24 -2.05
CA LEU A 129 4.44 2.39 -1.53
C LEU A 129 5.16 2.03 -0.23
N GLY A 130 6.30 2.68 0.00
CA GLY A 130 6.90 2.77 1.33
C GLY A 130 6.31 3.98 2.07
N ASP A 131 6.11 3.84 3.37
CA ASP A 131 5.75 4.94 4.27
C ASP A 131 6.99 5.76 4.70
N HIS A 132 8.16 5.12 4.74
CA HIS A 132 9.46 5.76 4.94
C HIS A 132 10.57 5.06 4.15
N GLY A 133 11.72 5.73 4.09
CA GLY A 133 13.00 5.15 3.70
C GLY A 133 13.79 4.67 4.94
N MET A 134 15.07 4.38 4.77
CA MET A 134 15.90 3.86 5.86
C MET A 134 17.36 4.28 5.71
N SER A 135 17.98 4.65 6.82
CA SER A 135 19.40 4.99 6.90
C SER A 135 20.30 3.77 6.68
N ALA A 136 21.58 4.01 6.40
CA ALA A 136 22.56 2.94 6.16
C ALA A 136 22.79 2.01 7.38
N ASP A 137 22.53 2.49 8.59
CA ASP A 137 22.59 1.71 9.84
C ASP A 137 21.26 1.04 10.20
N GLY A 138 20.24 1.12 9.35
CA GLY A 138 18.97 0.43 9.52
C GLY A 138 17.95 1.15 10.41
N ASN A 139 18.10 2.46 10.59
CA ASN A 139 17.18 3.30 11.36
C ASN A 139 16.30 4.15 10.44
N HIS A 140 15.23 4.71 11.00
CA HIS A 140 14.37 5.69 10.33
C HIS A 140 13.77 6.67 11.36
N GLY A 141 13.06 7.69 10.87
CA GLY A 141 12.45 8.75 11.70
C GLY A 141 13.25 10.06 11.76
N GLY A 142 14.41 10.10 11.12
CA GLY A 142 15.15 11.31 10.82
C GLY A 142 14.66 12.03 9.57
N ALA A 143 15.47 12.98 9.10
CA ALA A 143 15.16 13.86 7.96
C ALA A 143 16.17 13.74 6.82
N SER A 144 16.98 12.67 6.81
CA SER A 144 17.89 12.41 5.69
C SER A 144 17.13 12.04 4.42
N ASP A 145 17.78 12.20 3.27
CA ASP A 145 17.19 11.81 1.98
C ASP A 145 16.91 10.29 1.95
N GLU A 146 17.77 9.49 2.58
CA GLU A 146 17.61 8.04 2.68
C GLU A 146 16.43 7.64 3.56
N GLU A 147 16.13 8.39 4.63
CA GLU A 147 15.01 8.09 5.54
C GLU A 147 13.66 8.65 5.05
N THR A 148 13.68 9.72 4.27
CA THR A 148 12.46 10.36 3.75
C THR A 148 12.10 9.88 2.34
N GLY A 149 13.08 9.39 1.58
CA GLY A 149 12.89 8.82 0.26
C GLY A 149 12.26 7.43 0.32
N ALA A 150 11.00 7.33 -0.11
CA ALA A 150 10.27 6.07 -0.21
C ALA A 150 9.81 5.79 -1.66
N ALA A 151 9.66 4.52 -2.00
CA ALA A 151 9.20 4.11 -3.31
C ALA A 151 7.69 4.33 -3.49
N LEU A 152 7.28 4.64 -4.71
CA LEU A 152 5.88 4.60 -5.16
C LEU A 152 5.81 3.90 -6.52
N PHE A 153 5.01 2.84 -6.61
CA PHE A 153 4.69 2.12 -7.82
C PHE A 153 3.17 2.01 -7.96
N LEU A 154 2.65 2.45 -9.12
CA LEU A 154 1.23 2.40 -9.45
C LEU A 154 1.02 1.52 -10.67
N TYR A 155 0.02 0.65 -10.62
CA TYR A 155 -0.40 -0.18 -11.74
C TYR A 155 -1.93 -0.18 -11.86
N SER A 156 -2.41 0.04 -13.07
CA SER A 156 -3.78 -0.24 -13.45
C SER A 156 -3.79 -0.76 -14.89
N LYS A 157 -4.78 -1.59 -15.22
CA LYS A 157 -5.04 -2.00 -16.61
C LYS A 157 -5.71 -0.86 -17.40
N ALA A 158 -6.51 -0.03 -16.72
CA ALA A 158 -7.03 1.19 -17.29
C ALA A 158 -5.97 2.29 -17.34
N SER A 159 -6.16 3.24 -18.26
CA SER A 159 -5.34 4.45 -18.28
C SER A 159 -5.55 5.23 -16.98
N LEU A 160 -4.47 5.43 -16.21
CA LEU A 160 -4.46 6.33 -15.04
C LEU A 160 -4.66 7.80 -15.43
N VAL A 161 -4.51 8.10 -16.71
CA VAL A 161 -4.70 9.42 -17.28
C VAL A 161 -6.12 9.49 -17.84
N ALA A 162 -6.99 10.24 -17.17
CA ALA A 162 -8.29 10.62 -17.70
C ALA A 162 -8.14 11.96 -18.46
N THR A 163 -8.18 11.92 -19.79
CA THR A 163 -8.48 13.12 -20.56
C THR A 163 -9.98 13.36 -20.45
N GLY A 164 -10.43 14.13 -19.46
CA GLY A 164 -11.87 14.41 -19.29
C GLY A 164 -12.52 14.91 -20.59
N GLU A 165 -13.83 14.73 -20.75
CA GLU A 165 -14.57 15.29 -21.90
C GLU A 165 -14.33 16.80 -22.04
N PRO A 166 -14.32 17.37 -23.26
CA PRO A 166 -14.07 18.79 -23.48
C PRO A 166 -14.86 19.64 -22.49
N ILE A 167 -14.16 20.31 -21.57
CA ILE A 167 -14.80 21.28 -20.69
C ILE A 167 -15.05 22.46 -21.63
N GLU A 168 -16.32 22.83 -21.83
CA GLU A 168 -16.70 23.96 -22.70
C GLU A 168 -16.24 25.30 -22.13
N ASP A 169 -15.77 25.33 -20.88
CA ASP A 169 -15.26 26.51 -20.19
C ASP A 169 -13.72 26.52 -20.18
N HIS A 170 -13.14 27.70 -20.41
CA HIS A 170 -11.69 27.94 -20.42
C HIS A 170 -11.10 27.86 -19.02
N ASP A 171 -10.95 26.64 -18.50
CA ASP A 171 -10.20 26.34 -17.29
C ASP A 171 -8.73 26.05 -17.66
N GLU A 172 -7.85 27.03 -17.39
CA GLU A 172 -6.41 26.95 -17.70
C GLU A 172 -5.73 25.76 -17.01
N ASP A 173 -6.18 25.39 -15.79
CA ASP A 173 -5.61 24.27 -15.03
C ASP A 173 -6.00 22.93 -15.69
N ALA A 174 -7.23 22.84 -16.19
CA ALA A 174 -7.71 21.66 -16.92
C ALA A 174 -6.99 21.48 -18.27
N GLU A 175 -6.68 22.58 -18.98
CA GLU A 175 -5.88 22.53 -20.21
C GLU A 175 -4.43 22.10 -19.92
N GLU A 176 -3.82 22.57 -18.83
CA GLU A 176 -2.46 22.18 -18.46
C GLU A 176 -2.38 20.70 -18.08
N LEU A 177 -3.33 20.21 -17.27
CA LEU A 177 -3.45 18.79 -16.94
C LEU A 177 -3.63 17.92 -18.19
N ARG A 178 -4.48 18.34 -19.14
CA ARG A 178 -4.64 17.66 -20.44
C ARG A 178 -3.35 17.62 -21.24
N LYS A 179 -2.55 18.69 -21.23
CA LYS A 179 -1.28 18.74 -21.93
C LYS A 179 -0.28 17.71 -21.36
N TYR A 180 -0.18 17.60 -20.03
CA TYR A 180 0.66 16.58 -19.40
C TYR A 180 0.13 15.17 -19.64
N ALA A 181 -1.17 14.97 -19.48
CA ALA A 181 -1.87 13.74 -19.79
C ALA A 181 -1.58 13.24 -21.22
N THR A 182 -1.74 14.12 -22.21
CA THR A 182 -1.49 13.82 -23.63
C THR A 182 -0.02 13.53 -23.90
N LYS A 183 0.91 14.19 -23.19
CA LYS A 183 2.34 13.91 -23.30
C LYS A 183 2.71 12.53 -22.74
N ILE A 184 2.08 12.11 -21.65
CA ILE A 184 2.28 10.78 -21.05
C ILE A 184 1.72 9.68 -21.96
N LEU A 185 0.54 9.90 -22.55
CA LEU A 185 -0.12 8.91 -23.42
C LEU A 185 0.57 8.70 -24.78
N ASN A 186 1.36 9.68 -25.25
CA ASN A 186 2.05 9.64 -26.55
C ASN A 186 3.56 9.31 -26.44
N ALA A 187 4.05 8.99 -25.24
CA ALA A 187 5.44 8.61 -24.98
C ALA A 187 5.61 7.08 -24.97
#